data_AF-A0AAQ4EIS1-F1
#
_entry.id   AF-A0AAQ4EIS1-F1
#
_cell.length_a   1.000
_cell.length_b   1.000
_cell.length_c   1.000
_cell.angle_alpha   90.00
_cell.angle_beta   90.00
_cell.angle_gamma   90.00
#
_symmetry.space_group_name_H-M   'P 1'
#
loop_
_entity.id
_entity.type
_entity.pdbx_description
1 polymer ?
#
loop_
_entity_poly.entity_id
_entity_poly.type
_entity_poly.pdbx_seq_one_letter_code
_entity_poly.pdbx_strand_id
1 'polypeptide(L)'
;MCYDENDEEVPKSVFCTVYDHGSPCKHDVGGPVMSKVDGAWTLHGVVSGGAKGCRVGEHPMLHTRVALFADLIDKYTHSTGTEQCSLLTAST
;
A
#
# COMPACT_ATOMS: atom_id res chain seq x y z
N MET A 1 7.30 15.54 -0.29
CA MET A 1 6.07 15.46 -1.11
C MET A 1 6.25 14.30 -2.06
N CYS A 2 5.19 13.55 -2.31
CA CYS A 2 5.19 12.26 -3.03
C CYS A 2 4.21 12.41 -4.20
N TYR A 3 4.67 12.09 -5.40
CA TYR A 3 3.93 12.30 -6.64
C TYR A 3 3.86 10.99 -7.43
N ASP A 4 2.83 10.84 -8.25
CA ASP A 4 2.66 9.66 -9.10
C ASP A 4 3.45 9.76 -10.42
N GLU A 5 3.20 8.84 -11.36
CA GLU A 5 3.85 8.85 -12.68
C GLU A 5 3.39 10.01 -13.61
N ASN A 6 2.38 10.78 -13.20
CA ASN A 6 1.84 11.92 -13.95
C ASN A 6 2.15 13.25 -13.23
N ASP A 7 3.06 13.25 -12.26
CA ASP A 7 3.41 14.39 -11.40
C ASP A 7 2.24 14.95 -10.55
N GLU A 8 1.23 14.13 -10.27
CA GLU A 8 0.13 14.49 -9.38
C GLU A 8 0.46 14.15 -7.92
N GLU A 9 0.12 15.03 -6.98
CA GLU A 9 0.35 14.77 -5.56
C GLU A 9 -0.52 13.60 -5.09
N VAL A 10 0.11 12.59 -4.49
CA VAL A 10 -0.63 11.43 -4.03
C VAL A 10 -1.39 11.74 -2.74
N PRO A 11 -2.54 11.09 -2.49
CA PRO A 11 -3.27 11.26 -1.24
C PRO A 11 -2.44 10.81 -0.03
N LYS A 12 -2.76 11.36 1.15
CA LYS A 12 -2.08 11.03 2.43
C LYS A 12 -2.15 9.54 2.82
N SER A 13 -3.11 8.81 2.25
CA SER A 13 -3.25 7.37 2.35
C SER A 13 -2.16 6.59 1.60
N VAL A 14 -1.29 7.26 0.85
CA VAL A 14 -0.18 6.67 0.11
C VAL A 14 1.15 7.23 0.65
N PHE A 15 2.19 6.40 0.60
CA PHE A 15 3.57 6.85 0.78
C PHE A 15 4.46 6.33 -0.36
N CYS A 16 5.51 7.09 -0.65
CA CYS A 16 6.47 6.79 -1.70
C CYS A 16 7.68 6.04 -1.15
N THR A 17 8.26 5.14 -1.94
CA THR A 17 9.64 4.69 -1.80
C THR A 17 10.41 4.90 -3.10
N VAL A 18 11.72 5.10 -2.96
CA VAL A 18 12.67 5.15 -4.06
C VAL A 18 13.67 4.00 -3.87
N TYR A 19 14.10 3.40 -4.97
CA TYR A 19 15.01 2.28 -4.97
C TYR A 19 16.22 2.62 -5.81
N ASP A 20 17.41 2.18 -5.38
CA ASP A 20 18.64 2.30 -6.15
C ASP A 20 18.77 1.15 -7.16
N HIS A 21 18.25 -0.04 -6.81
CA HIS A 21 18.31 -1.25 -7.62
C HIS A 21 17.05 -2.10 -7.44
N GLY A 22 16.46 -2.53 -8.56
CA GLY A 22 15.21 -3.28 -8.57
C GLY A 22 14.03 -2.45 -8.04
N SER A 23 12.84 -2.66 -8.60
CA SER A 23 11.62 -2.09 -8.05
C SER A 23 10.55 -3.17 -8.00
N PRO A 24 9.60 -3.09 -7.06
CA PRO A 24 8.34 -3.78 -7.21
C PRO A 24 7.75 -3.52 -8.61
N CYS A 25 7.08 -4.53 -9.14
CA CYS A 25 6.56 -4.56 -10.49
C CYS A 25 5.05 -4.87 -10.48
N LYS A 26 4.44 -4.96 -11.65
CA LYS A 26 2.97 -5.15 -11.77
C LYS A 26 2.43 -6.33 -10.97
N HIS A 27 3.18 -7.42 -10.87
CA HIS A 27 2.75 -8.62 -10.14
C HIS A 27 3.06 -8.57 -8.63
N ASP A 28 3.77 -7.55 -8.16
CA ASP A 28 4.04 -7.33 -6.75
C ASP A 28 2.98 -6.43 -6.10
N VAL A 29 2.05 -5.87 -6.88
CA VAL A 29 0.89 -5.11 -6.38
C VAL A 29 0.07 -6.00 -5.43
N GLY A 30 -0.25 -5.47 -4.25
CA GLY A 30 -0.82 -6.24 -3.14
C GLY A 30 0.23 -6.87 -2.21
N GLY A 31 1.50 -6.85 -2.58
CA GLY A 31 2.61 -7.34 -1.77
C GLY A 31 2.92 -6.44 -0.55
N PRO A 32 3.51 -7.00 0.52
CA PRO A 32 3.76 -6.27 1.75
C PRO A 32 5.06 -5.45 1.71
N VAL A 33 5.00 -4.23 2.25
CA VAL A 33 6.18 -3.41 2.55
C VAL A 33 6.44 -3.46 4.04
N MET A 34 7.50 -4.14 4.45
CA MET A 34 7.78 -4.43 5.86
C MET A 34 9.20 -4.07 6.26
N SER A 35 9.39 -3.78 7.54
CA SER A 35 10.71 -3.72 8.17
C SER A 35 10.67 -4.35 9.55
N LYS A 36 11.83 -4.70 10.08
CA LYS A 36 11.94 -5.24 11.43
C LYS A 36 12.04 -4.11 12.44
N VAL A 37 11.06 -4.01 13.34
CA VAL A 37 10.99 -3.03 14.44
C VAL A 37 10.94 -3.83 15.74
N ASP A 38 11.85 -3.53 16.68
CA ASP A 38 11.92 -4.19 17.99
C ASP A 38 11.88 -5.73 17.95
N GLY A 39 12.51 -6.31 16.92
CA GLY A 39 12.59 -7.77 16.76
C GLY A 39 11.43 -8.40 15.99
N ALA A 40 10.35 -7.66 15.68
CA ALA A 40 9.19 -8.14 14.93
C ALA A 40 9.10 -7.51 13.54
N TRP A 41 8.55 -8.23 12.56
CA TRP A 41 8.24 -7.65 11.25
C TRP A 41 6.97 -6.82 11.33
N THR A 42 7.07 -5.54 10.99
CA THR A 42 5.95 -4.59 10.97
C THR A 42 5.57 -4.27 9.54
N LEU A 43 4.28 -4.39 9.23
CA LEU A 43 3.70 -4.03 7.93
C LEU A 43 3.44 -2.52 7.88
N HIS A 44 4.15 -1.82 7.00
CA HIS A 44 4.00 -0.37 6.81
C HIS A 44 3.09 -0.04 5.65
N GLY A 45 3.13 -0.85 4.59
CA GLY A 45 2.36 -0.59 3.40
C GLY A 45 2.06 -1.80 2.54
N VAL A 46 1.23 -1.57 1.53
CA VAL A 46 0.90 -2.52 0.48
C VAL A 46 1.22 -1.88 -0.86
N VAL A 47 1.97 -2.58 -1.72
CA VAL A 47 2.34 -2.08 -3.06
C VAL A 47 1.07 -1.76 -3.84
N SER A 48 0.91 -0.51 -4.28
CA SER A 48 -0.31 -0.04 -4.95
C SER A 48 -0.07 0.51 -6.35
N GLY A 49 1.16 0.92 -6.68
CA GLY A 49 1.50 1.42 -8.01
C GLY A 49 2.91 1.98 -8.10
N GLY A 50 3.22 2.67 -9.20
CA GLY A 50 4.52 3.29 -9.45
C GLY A 50 4.84 3.34 -10.94
N ALA A 51 6.11 3.58 -11.27
CA ALA A 51 6.58 3.75 -12.64
C ALA A 51 6.19 2.59 -13.57
N LYS A 52 5.65 2.92 -14.76
CA LYS A 52 5.44 1.93 -15.82
C LYS A 52 6.75 1.22 -16.19
N GLY A 53 6.64 -0.09 -16.42
CA GLY A 53 7.77 -0.89 -16.90
C GLY A 53 8.81 -1.25 -15.84
N CYS A 54 8.49 -1.06 -14.55
CA CYS A 54 9.33 -1.52 -13.43
C CYS A 54 10.74 -0.90 -13.51
N ARG A 55 10.76 0.37 -13.91
CA ARG A 55 11.95 1.19 -14.09
C ARG A 55 12.34 1.80 -12.76
N VAL A 56 13.62 1.67 -12.44
CA VAL A 56 14.20 2.20 -11.22
C VAL A 56 14.51 3.69 -11.41
N GLY A 57 14.13 4.53 -10.45
CA GLY A 57 14.57 5.92 -10.36
C GLY A 57 13.83 6.95 -11.22
N GLU A 58 12.92 6.54 -12.13
CA GLU A 58 12.10 7.50 -12.90
C GLU A 58 10.95 8.09 -12.06
N HIS A 59 10.14 7.24 -11.43
CA HIS A 59 9.08 7.65 -10.50
C HIS A 59 9.13 6.79 -9.24
N PRO A 60 8.72 7.33 -8.08
CA PRO A 60 8.67 6.55 -6.86
C PRO A 60 7.64 5.41 -6.97
N MET A 61 7.86 4.37 -6.17
CA MET A 61 6.84 3.35 -5.96
C MET A 61 5.87 3.83 -4.90
N LEU A 62 4.60 3.54 -5.14
CA LEU A 62 3.48 3.98 -4.32
C LEU A 62 2.96 2.82 -3.49
N HIS A 63 2.73 3.09 -2.21
CA HIS A 63 2.25 2.10 -1.25
C HIS A 63 1.11 2.65 -0.42
N THR A 64 0.04 1.89 -0.29
CA THR A 64 -1.04 2.19 0.66
C THR A 64 -0.49 2.18 2.07
N ARG A 65 -0.70 3.25 2.85
CA ARG A 65 -0.28 3.39 4.25
C ARG A 65 -1.20 2.58 5.15
N VAL A 66 -0.79 1.36 5.51
CA VAL A 66 -1.61 0.40 6.28
C VAL A 66 -2.08 0.96 7.63
N ALA A 67 -1.25 1.77 8.29
CA ALA A 67 -1.59 2.36 9.59
C ALA A 67 -2.91 3.16 9.59
N LEU A 68 -3.30 3.77 8.45
CA LEU A 68 -4.55 4.52 8.35
C LEU A 68 -5.79 3.64 8.16
N PHE A 69 -5.61 2.34 7.94
CA PHE A 69 -6.68 1.37 7.70
C PHE A 69 -6.71 0.29 8.78
N ALA A 70 -5.99 0.45 9.90
CA ALA A 70 -5.92 -0.55 10.96
C ALA A 70 -7.30 -0.88 11.54
N ASP A 71 -8.11 0.12 11.86
CA ASP A 71 -9.49 -0.06 12.37
C ASP A 71 -10.39 -0.77 11.36
N LEU A 72 -10.20 -0.46 10.07
CA LEU A 72 -10.93 -1.12 8.99
C LEU A 72 -10.56 -2.61 8.94
N ILE A 73 -9.26 -2.91 8.94
CA ILE A 73 -8.75 -4.29 8.89
C ILE A 73 -9.22 -5.08 10.12
N ASP A 74 -9.15 -4.49 11.32
CA ASP A 74 -9.62 -5.09 12.56
C ASP A 74 -11.13 -5.43 12.45
N LYS A 75 -11.94 -4.46 12.01
CA LYS A 75 -13.37 -4.68 11.80
C LYS A 75 -13.64 -5.83 10.82
N TYR A 76 -12.94 -5.89 9.68
CA TYR A 76 -13.12 -6.95 8.70
C TYR A 76 -12.70 -8.33 9.20
N THR A 77 -11.61 -8.40 9.97
CA THR A 77 -11.04 -9.67 10.45
C THR A 77 -11.76 -10.23 11.68
N HIS A 78 -12.44 -9.37 12.43
CA HIS A 78 -13.23 -9.75 13.61
C HIS A 78 -14.75 -9.77 13.36
N SER A 79 -15.22 -9.37 12.19
CA SER A 79 -16.64 -9.46 11.80
C SER A 79 -17.11 -10.89 11.57
N THR A 80 -18.40 -11.15 11.80
CA THR A 80 -19.03 -12.43 11.39
C THR A 80 -19.21 -12.45 9.86
N GLY A 81 -19.20 -13.64 9.24
CA GLY A 81 -19.17 -13.76 7.76
C GLY A 81 -20.33 -13.05 7.03
N THR A 82 -21.48 -12.87 7.67
CA THR A 82 -22.61 -12.08 7.14
C THR A 82 -22.35 -10.57 7.16
N GLU A 83 -21.69 -10.05 8.20
CA GLU A 83 -21.35 -8.62 8.31
C GLU A 83 -20.19 -8.23 7.39
N GLN A 84 -19.23 -9.14 7.20
CA GLN A 84 -18.07 -8.92 6.34
C GLN A 84 -18.47 -8.63 4.87
N CYS A 85 -19.48 -9.34 4.36
CA CYS A 85 -20.00 -9.13 3.01
C CYS A 85 -20.73 -7.79 2.87
N SER A 86 -21.43 -7.35 3.91
CA SER A 86 -22.12 -6.04 3.92
C SER A 86 -21.16 -4.85 3.97
N LEU A 87 -19.99 -4.99 4.59
CA LEU A 87 -18.97 -3.92 4.61
C LEU A 87 -18.40 -3.62 3.22
N LEU A 88 -18.29 -4.63 2.35
CA LEU A 88 -17.86 -4.46 0.97
C LEU A 88 -18.86 -3.63 0.15
N THR A 89 -20.15 -3.72 0.47
CA THR A 89 -21.23 -3.00 -0.22
C THR A 89 -21.47 -1.58 0.30
N ALA A 90 -20.96 -1.24 1.49
CA ALA A 90 -21.17 0.08 2.12
C ALA A 90 -20.08 1.11 1.75
N SER A 91 -19.08 0.73 0.95
CA SER A 91 -17.95 1.58 0.55
C SER A 91 -18.07 2.12 -0.89
N THR A 92 -19.26 2.01 -1.50
CA THR A 92 -19.61 2.60 -2.81
C THR A 92 -20.59 3.76 -2.63
#